data_AF-A0A8S0UP74-F1
#
_entry.id   AF-A0A8S0UP74-F1
#
_cell.length_a   1.000
_cell.length_b   1.000
_cell.length_c   1.000
_cell.angle_alpha   90.00
_cell.angle_beta   90.00
_cell.angle_gamma   90.00
#
_symmetry.space_group_name_H-M   'P 1'
#
loop_
_entity.id
_entity.type
_entity.pdbx_description
1 polymer ?
#
loop_
_entity_poly.entity_id
_entity_poly.type
_entity_poly.pdbx_seq_one_letter_code
_entity_poly.pdbx_strand_id
1 'polypeptide(L)'
;MVAFSLMHKYKLSLMELLMLNRSLETHLGTFCHRDKKEMPDLMNWFGWCTWDAFYTDVTAEGVKQGLESLERGGASPKFVIIDDGWQSVCMDTTSVEAKFDDTANFSNRLIHVKENHKFQKDGGESSEVDDQSIGFRQIVTEIKEQFSLKYVYVWHAIVGYWGGVMPGVAEMEQYEPTIVNPIPSPGVESNGICFVLRSIMKNRVGLVNPEKVYAFYNDLHSYLASVGVDGVKVDNQSILETLGAGNGGRVKLARKYHEALETSISKNFPSNEIISCMSHSTDALYSAKQAAVIRASDDFFPRDPASHTIHIASVAYNTIFIGEFMQPDWDMFHSLHPMAEYHGAARAIGGCSIYVSDKPGHHDFIVLKKLVLPDGSTLRAKLPGRPTRDCLFSDPTRDGKSLLKIWNMNDFTGVLGVFNCQGAAWCRVNTKNLVHNEQPGAVSCTIQAKDVHYLTNIAEHGWTGDTIVYLHRGGNVLHLPKNKSLPVQLQAREYEVFTVVPVKRLSKGAAFAPIGLLKMFNSGGAITELNYGSPETGIINIRVRGCGVFGAYSSVRPERILIDMKEEKFDYEERSGLISLNLRVSEKELYQWNLTVEL
;
A
#
# COMPACT_ATOMS: atom_id res chain seq x y z
N MET A 1 -0.99 -20.48 4.83
CA MET A 1 -1.28 -21.94 4.90
C MET A 1 -1.66 -22.44 6.30
N VAL A 2 -0.98 -22.04 7.38
CA VAL A 2 -1.29 -22.52 8.75
C VAL A 2 -2.70 -22.11 9.19
N ALA A 3 -3.10 -20.86 8.98
CA ALA A 3 -4.47 -20.40 9.29
C ALA A 3 -5.55 -21.21 8.54
N PHE A 4 -5.37 -21.42 7.23
CA PHE A 4 -6.29 -22.19 6.40
C PHE A 4 -6.31 -23.69 6.74
N SER A 5 -5.16 -24.27 7.08
CA SER A 5 -5.05 -25.65 7.57
C SER A 5 -5.76 -25.82 8.92
N LEU A 6 -5.63 -24.85 9.83
CA LEU A 6 -6.36 -24.83 11.10
C LEU A 6 -7.87 -24.65 10.90
N MET A 7 -8.30 -23.75 10.01
CA MET A 7 -9.73 -23.59 9.67
C MET A 7 -10.32 -24.89 9.10
N HIS A 8 -9.60 -25.57 8.21
CA HIS A 8 -10.07 -26.82 7.63
C HIS A 8 -10.08 -27.97 8.65
N LYS A 9 -9.01 -28.10 9.45
CA LYS A 9 -8.85 -29.19 10.45
C LYS A 9 -9.80 -29.04 11.65
N TYR A 10 -10.06 -27.81 12.09
CA TYR A 10 -10.84 -27.53 13.30
C TYR A 10 -12.21 -26.89 13.02
N LYS A 11 -12.61 -26.73 11.75
CA LYS A 11 -13.85 -26.04 11.34
C LYS A 11 -14.01 -24.63 11.95
N LEU A 12 -12.90 -23.96 12.22
CA LEU A 12 -12.92 -22.61 12.79
C LEU A 12 -13.43 -21.62 11.75
N SER A 13 -14.40 -20.80 12.15
CA SER A 13 -14.79 -19.59 11.46
C SER A 13 -13.63 -18.58 11.44
N LEU A 14 -13.68 -17.65 10.49
CA LEU A 14 -12.73 -16.54 10.44
C LEU A 14 -12.70 -15.75 11.76
N MET A 15 -13.86 -15.63 12.44
CA MET A 15 -13.99 -14.96 13.73
C MET A 15 -13.24 -15.69 14.85
N GLU A 16 -13.28 -17.03 14.88
CA GLU A 16 -12.53 -17.82 15.86
C GLU A 16 -11.02 -17.77 15.60
N LEU A 17 -10.59 -17.67 14.34
CA LEU A 17 -9.19 -17.46 14.00
C LEU A 17 -8.67 -16.10 14.49
N LEU A 18 -9.50 -15.05 14.36
CA LEU A 18 -9.20 -13.71 14.87
C LEU A 18 -9.12 -13.69 16.40
N MET A 19 -10.06 -14.36 17.09
CA MET A 19 -10.03 -14.50 18.54
C MET A 19 -8.79 -15.27 19.01
N LEU A 20 -8.42 -16.35 18.31
CA LEU A 20 -7.21 -17.11 18.61
C LEU A 20 -5.96 -16.23 18.48
N ASN A 21 -5.89 -15.39 17.45
CA ASN A 21 -4.74 -14.51 17.24
C ASN A 21 -4.60 -13.47 18.38
N ARG A 22 -5.73 -12.92 18.86
CA ARG A 22 -5.71 -12.03 20.04
C ARG A 22 -5.26 -12.75 21.32
N SER A 23 -5.65 -14.01 21.51
CA SER A 23 -5.15 -14.83 22.62
C SER A 23 -3.65 -15.13 22.49
N LEU A 24 -3.15 -15.35 21.25
CA LEU A 24 -1.73 -15.53 20.99
C LEU A 24 -0.92 -14.26 21.29
N GLU A 25 -1.45 -13.07 21.00
CA GLU A 25 -0.82 -11.80 21.35
C GLU A 25 -0.54 -11.73 22.87
N THR A 26 -1.57 -11.98 23.68
CA THR A 26 -1.46 -11.98 25.15
C THR A 26 -0.52 -13.08 25.66
N HIS A 27 -0.54 -14.26 25.05
CA HIS A 27 0.28 -15.39 25.49
C HIS A 27 1.77 -15.21 25.15
N LEU A 28 2.08 -14.76 23.93
CA LEU A 28 3.46 -14.64 23.46
C LEU A 28 4.10 -13.32 23.92
N GLY A 29 3.36 -12.20 23.91
CA GLY A 29 3.89 -10.89 24.27
C GLY A 29 4.98 -10.36 23.34
N THR A 30 5.15 -10.95 22.15
CA THR A 30 6.22 -10.64 21.19
C THR A 30 5.76 -9.90 19.94
N PHE A 31 4.45 -9.71 19.76
CA PHE A 31 3.87 -8.94 18.65
C PHE A 31 2.62 -8.19 19.13
N CYS A 32 2.14 -7.27 18.32
CA CYS A 32 0.86 -6.59 18.54
C CYS A 32 -0.02 -6.67 17.29
N HIS A 33 -1.33 -6.68 17.49
CA HIS A 33 -2.29 -6.56 16.40
C HIS A 33 -2.28 -5.17 15.75
N ARG A 34 -2.65 -5.10 14.47
CA ARG A 34 -2.67 -3.86 13.66
C ARG A 34 -3.41 -2.71 14.35
N ASP A 35 -4.54 -3.00 14.99
CA ASP A 35 -5.40 -2.00 15.65
C ASP A 35 -4.78 -1.34 16.88
N LYS A 36 -3.68 -1.90 17.41
CA LYS A 36 -2.91 -1.33 18.53
C LYS A 36 -1.67 -0.56 18.09
N LYS A 37 -1.36 -0.55 16.79
CA LYS A 37 -0.16 0.08 16.25
C LYS A 37 -0.49 1.47 15.73
N GLU A 38 0.44 2.39 15.91
CA GLU A 38 0.36 3.73 15.33
C GLU A 38 0.53 3.62 13.81
N MET A 39 -0.47 4.07 13.06
CA MET A 39 -0.41 4.12 11.60
C MET A 39 0.35 5.37 11.16
N PRO A 40 1.36 5.26 10.29
CA PRO A 40 2.10 6.42 9.81
C PRO A 40 1.21 7.30 8.93
N ASP A 41 1.32 8.63 9.08
CA ASP A 41 0.51 9.59 8.31
C ASP A 41 0.84 9.58 6.82
N LEU A 42 2.06 9.15 6.44
CA LEU A 42 2.49 8.92 5.05
C LEU A 42 1.43 8.19 4.20
N MET A 43 0.69 7.25 4.80
CA MET A 43 -0.34 6.49 4.10
C MET A 43 -1.48 7.35 3.51
N ASN A 44 -1.71 8.54 4.05
CA ASN A 44 -2.79 9.43 3.61
C ASN A 44 -2.41 10.28 2.40
N TRP A 45 -1.15 10.19 1.96
CA TRP A 45 -0.60 11.00 0.91
C TRP A 45 -0.26 10.17 -0.33
N PHE A 46 -0.18 10.84 -1.48
CA PHE A 46 0.35 10.27 -2.71
C PHE A 46 1.88 10.35 -2.68
N GLY A 47 2.54 9.31 -3.18
CA GLY A 47 4.00 9.26 -3.23
C GLY A 47 4.58 8.76 -4.55
N TRP A 48 5.90 8.73 -4.58
CA TRP A 48 6.68 8.18 -5.69
C TRP A 48 7.84 7.34 -5.17
N CYS A 49 8.10 6.20 -5.81
CA CYS A 49 9.21 5.31 -5.49
C CYS A 49 10.18 5.28 -6.68
N THR A 50 11.48 5.43 -6.42
CA THR A 50 12.48 5.55 -7.49
C THR A 50 12.85 4.23 -8.16
N TRP A 51 12.33 3.08 -7.67
CA TRP A 51 12.75 1.74 -8.11
C TRP A 51 12.56 1.50 -9.61
N ASP A 52 11.34 1.46 -10.16
CA ASP A 52 11.19 1.20 -11.61
C ASP A 52 11.65 2.39 -12.48
N ALA A 53 11.77 3.57 -11.89
CA ALA A 53 12.21 4.77 -12.58
C ALA A 53 13.70 4.69 -12.95
N PHE A 54 14.54 4.21 -12.01
CA PHE A 54 16.00 4.22 -12.17
C PHE A 54 16.70 2.93 -11.76
N TYR A 55 16.02 2.04 -11.04
CA TYR A 55 16.61 0.94 -10.29
C TYR A 55 17.80 1.45 -9.48
N THR A 56 18.95 0.80 -9.58
CA THR A 56 20.16 1.19 -8.86
C THR A 56 20.87 2.43 -9.43
N ASP A 57 20.40 2.98 -10.55
CA ASP A 57 20.98 4.19 -11.18
C ASP A 57 20.38 5.50 -10.63
N VAL A 58 19.56 5.44 -9.56
CA VAL A 58 18.98 6.64 -8.94
C VAL A 58 20.07 7.65 -8.53
N THR A 59 19.83 8.93 -8.82
CA THR A 59 20.71 10.06 -8.49
C THR A 59 19.91 11.19 -7.86
N ALA A 60 20.58 12.12 -7.18
CA ALA A 60 19.97 13.34 -6.65
C ALA A 60 19.17 14.12 -7.72
N GLU A 61 19.77 14.26 -8.90
CA GLU A 61 19.15 14.96 -10.03
C GLU A 61 17.95 14.20 -10.60
N GLY A 62 18.05 12.87 -10.73
CA GLY A 62 16.94 12.03 -11.15
C GLY A 62 15.73 12.13 -10.21
N VAL A 63 15.96 12.20 -8.90
CA VAL A 63 14.89 12.41 -7.91
C VAL A 63 14.19 13.75 -8.14
N LYS A 64 14.94 14.85 -8.31
CA LYS A 64 14.37 16.19 -8.58
C LYS A 64 13.55 16.19 -9.87
N GLN A 65 14.07 15.61 -10.95
CA GLN A 65 13.37 15.54 -12.24
C GLN A 65 12.05 14.77 -12.14
N GLY A 66 12.03 13.67 -11.39
CA GLY A 66 10.80 12.90 -11.18
C GLY A 66 9.74 13.68 -10.43
N LEU A 67 10.09 14.30 -9.31
CA LEU A 67 9.19 15.14 -8.52
C LEU A 67 8.64 16.31 -9.33
N GLU A 68 9.51 17.03 -10.04
CA GLU A 68 9.11 18.14 -10.90
C GLU A 68 8.19 17.70 -12.04
N SER A 69 8.42 16.51 -12.62
CA SER A 69 7.57 15.99 -13.70
C SER A 69 6.15 15.64 -13.23
N LEU A 70 5.99 15.16 -11.99
CA LEU A 70 4.69 14.84 -11.40
C LEU A 70 3.93 16.11 -10.99
N GLU A 71 4.62 17.07 -10.37
CA GLU A 71 4.05 18.36 -9.99
C GLU A 71 3.55 19.15 -11.21
N ARG A 72 4.33 19.19 -12.30
CA ARG A 72 3.93 19.86 -13.55
C ARG A 72 2.63 19.32 -14.16
N GLY A 73 2.30 18.05 -13.93
CA GLY A 73 1.04 17.46 -14.39
C GLY A 73 -0.12 17.55 -13.40
N GLY A 74 0.09 18.18 -12.24
CA GLY A 74 -0.93 18.39 -11.20
C GLY A 74 -1.17 17.18 -10.30
N ALA A 75 -0.20 16.29 -10.17
CA ALA A 75 -0.23 15.17 -9.23
C ALA A 75 1.01 15.24 -8.32
N SER A 76 1.06 16.23 -7.45
CA SER A 76 2.22 16.50 -6.58
C SER A 76 2.36 15.43 -5.48
N PRO A 77 3.44 14.62 -5.48
CA PRO A 77 3.72 13.71 -4.38
C PRO A 77 3.97 14.48 -3.09
N LYS A 78 3.60 13.92 -1.94
CA LYS A 78 4.02 14.42 -0.61
C LYS A 78 4.99 13.49 0.09
N PHE A 79 5.33 12.36 -0.53
CA PHE A 79 6.47 11.58 -0.12
C PHE A 79 7.22 10.98 -1.31
N VAL A 80 8.50 10.70 -1.07
CA VAL A 80 9.34 9.93 -1.99
C VAL A 80 10.02 8.80 -1.23
N ILE A 81 10.10 7.62 -1.86
CA ILE A 81 10.95 6.52 -1.42
C ILE A 81 12.16 6.49 -2.36
N ILE A 82 13.32 6.88 -1.85
CA ILE A 82 14.61 6.69 -2.53
C ILE A 82 14.98 5.22 -2.33
N ASP A 83 14.63 4.40 -3.32
CA ASP A 83 14.83 2.96 -3.32
C ASP A 83 16.31 2.59 -3.56
N ASP A 84 16.62 1.30 -3.69
CA ASP A 84 17.99 0.78 -3.80
C ASP A 84 18.82 1.53 -4.86
N GLY A 85 20.09 1.76 -4.56
CA GLY A 85 21.04 2.52 -5.37
C GLY A 85 21.70 3.69 -4.64
N TRP A 86 21.22 4.12 -3.49
CA TRP A 86 21.80 5.25 -2.74
C TRP A 86 22.92 4.85 -1.75
N GLN A 87 22.95 3.59 -1.31
CA GLN A 87 23.90 3.11 -0.28
C GLN A 87 25.33 2.96 -0.81
N SER A 88 26.32 3.16 0.07
CA SER A 88 27.73 2.84 -0.19
C SER A 88 27.98 1.35 -0.08
N VAL A 89 28.18 0.69 -1.22
CA VAL A 89 28.30 -0.77 -1.30
C VAL A 89 29.44 -1.22 -2.20
N CYS A 90 30.01 -2.39 -1.92
CA CYS A 90 31.05 -3.01 -2.74
C CYS A 90 30.93 -4.54 -2.73
N MET A 91 31.46 -5.20 -3.76
CA MET A 91 31.54 -6.65 -3.84
C MET A 91 32.87 -7.14 -3.25
N ASP A 92 32.86 -8.25 -2.51
CA ASP A 92 34.12 -8.87 -2.09
C ASP A 92 34.94 -9.35 -3.29
N THR A 93 36.26 -9.43 -3.13
CA THR A 93 37.16 -10.01 -4.15
C THR A 93 36.86 -11.48 -4.45
N THR A 94 36.27 -12.22 -3.51
CA THR A 94 35.90 -13.63 -3.66
C THR A 94 34.46 -13.84 -4.11
N SER A 95 33.65 -12.79 -4.11
CA SER A 95 32.23 -12.87 -4.47
C SER A 95 32.07 -12.94 -5.99
N VAL A 96 31.04 -13.64 -6.45
CA VAL A 96 30.70 -13.76 -7.87
C VAL A 96 29.54 -12.84 -8.17
N GLU A 97 29.74 -11.96 -9.15
CA GLU A 97 28.69 -11.02 -9.58
C GLU A 97 27.38 -11.75 -9.89
N ALA A 98 26.30 -11.16 -9.39
CA ALA A 98 24.95 -11.67 -9.56
C ALA A 98 24.02 -10.48 -9.78
N LYS A 99 24.02 -9.98 -11.01
CA LYS A 99 23.09 -8.96 -11.50
C LYS A 99 21.94 -9.63 -12.22
N PHE A 100 20.74 -9.11 -12.02
CA PHE A 100 19.60 -9.34 -12.89
C PHE A 100 19.44 -8.09 -13.77
N ASP A 101 18.73 -8.20 -14.91
CA ASP A 101 18.64 -7.10 -15.90
C ASP A 101 18.19 -5.78 -15.25
N ASP A 102 19.01 -4.73 -15.40
CA ASP A 102 18.79 -3.40 -14.83
C ASP A 102 18.68 -3.36 -13.28
N THR A 103 19.09 -4.40 -12.53
CA THR A 103 18.92 -4.45 -11.05
C THR A 103 20.22 -4.34 -10.23
N ALA A 104 20.07 -4.42 -8.91
CA ALA A 104 21.18 -4.55 -7.96
C ALA A 104 22.06 -5.78 -8.22
N ASN A 105 23.35 -5.65 -7.86
CA ASN A 105 24.22 -6.81 -7.66
C ASN A 105 23.99 -7.37 -6.27
N PHE A 106 23.29 -8.51 -6.18
CA PHE A 106 22.91 -9.13 -4.91
C PHE A 106 24.10 -9.62 -4.06
N SER A 107 25.32 -9.57 -4.62
CA SER A 107 26.58 -9.96 -3.97
C SER A 107 27.25 -8.81 -3.23
N ASN A 108 26.81 -7.57 -3.47
CA ASN A 108 27.38 -6.41 -2.81
C ASN A 108 27.07 -6.43 -1.31
N ARG A 109 27.97 -5.85 -0.52
CA ARG A 109 27.82 -5.63 0.92
C ARG A 109 27.92 -4.14 1.24
N LEU A 110 27.27 -3.74 2.32
CA LEU A 110 27.36 -2.39 2.86
C LEU A 110 28.78 -2.13 3.38
N ILE A 111 29.41 -1.05 2.93
CA ILE A 111 30.75 -0.63 3.39
C ILE A 111 30.71 0.63 4.26
N HIS A 112 29.63 1.42 4.19
CA HIS A 112 29.45 2.61 5.01
C HIS A 112 27.94 2.85 5.24
N VAL A 113 27.56 3.32 6.42
CA VAL A 113 26.17 3.74 6.72
C VAL A 113 25.73 5.03 5.98
N LYS A 114 26.65 5.72 5.32
CA LYS A 114 26.41 6.96 4.58
C LYS A 114 26.15 6.64 3.11
N GLU A 115 25.47 7.56 2.44
CA GLU A 115 25.21 7.54 1.02
C GLU A 115 26.48 7.42 0.19
N ASN A 116 26.31 6.92 -1.04
CA ASN A 116 27.39 6.87 -2.02
C ASN A 116 27.54 8.20 -2.77
N HIS A 117 28.55 8.24 -3.64
CA HIS A 117 28.94 9.38 -4.46
C HIS A 117 27.80 10.05 -5.25
N LYS A 118 26.71 9.34 -5.58
CA LYS A 118 25.58 9.91 -6.35
C LYS A 118 24.72 10.91 -5.57
N PHE A 119 24.89 10.94 -4.25
CA PHE A 119 24.20 11.84 -3.33
C PHE A 119 25.18 12.69 -2.50
N GLN A 120 26.48 12.65 -2.86
CA GLN A 120 27.51 13.51 -2.29
C GLN A 120 27.76 14.72 -3.19
N LYS A 121 28.30 15.80 -2.61
CA LYS A 121 28.68 17.00 -3.35
C LYS A 121 29.78 16.68 -4.38
N ASP A 122 29.69 17.27 -5.57
CA ASP A 122 30.64 17.11 -6.69
C ASP A 122 30.91 15.66 -7.11
N GLY A 123 29.96 14.74 -6.90
CA GLY A 123 30.08 13.34 -7.34
C GLY A 123 31.21 12.54 -6.68
N GLY A 124 31.74 13.01 -5.54
CA GLY A 124 32.80 12.35 -4.79
C GLY A 124 34.24 12.72 -5.17
N GLU A 125 34.47 13.76 -5.99
CA GLU A 125 35.82 14.17 -6.43
C GLU A 125 36.61 15.03 -5.41
N SER A 126 35.98 15.51 -4.32
CA SER A 126 36.65 16.33 -3.32
C SER A 126 37.30 15.49 -2.21
N SER A 127 38.64 15.47 -2.16
CA SER A 127 39.48 14.78 -1.16
C SER A 127 39.61 15.52 0.19
N GLU A 128 38.71 16.43 0.53
CA GLU A 128 38.71 17.13 1.83
C GLU A 128 37.66 16.52 2.77
N VAL A 129 38.14 16.08 3.95
CA VAL A 129 37.53 15.04 4.79
C VAL A 129 36.45 15.57 5.75
N ASP A 130 36.18 16.88 5.78
CA ASP A 130 35.43 17.46 6.92
C ASP A 130 34.00 17.93 6.63
N ASP A 131 33.49 17.82 5.40
CA ASP A 131 32.15 18.36 5.05
C ASP A 131 31.31 17.53 4.07
N GLN A 132 31.48 16.20 4.07
CA GLN A 132 30.73 15.30 3.17
C GLN A 132 29.25 15.11 3.57
N SER A 133 28.85 15.49 4.79
CA SER A 133 27.46 15.35 5.28
C SER A 133 26.49 16.43 4.78
N ILE A 134 26.99 17.43 4.04
CA ILE A 134 26.15 18.45 3.43
C ILE A 134 25.44 17.91 2.18
N GLY A 135 26.00 16.95 1.44
CA GLY A 135 25.43 16.48 0.16
C GLY A 135 24.01 15.93 0.29
N PHE A 136 23.83 14.82 1.01
CA PHE A 136 22.50 14.20 1.10
C PHE A 136 21.51 15.04 1.89
N ARG A 137 21.97 15.70 2.96
CA ARG A 137 21.17 16.67 3.73
C ARG A 137 20.64 17.78 2.83
N GLN A 138 21.52 18.39 2.03
CA GLN A 138 21.15 19.46 1.11
C GLN A 138 20.11 18.97 0.11
N ILE A 139 20.31 17.79 -0.50
CA ILE A 139 19.35 17.23 -1.45
C ILE A 139 17.98 17.01 -0.80
N VAL A 140 17.94 16.40 0.40
CA VAL A 140 16.71 16.15 1.15
C VAL A 140 16.01 17.45 1.53
N THR A 141 16.75 18.45 2.01
CA THR A 141 16.22 19.79 2.30
C THR A 141 15.65 20.45 1.06
N GLU A 142 16.40 20.45 -0.05
CA GLU A 142 15.99 21.06 -1.31
C GLU A 142 14.70 20.42 -1.85
N ILE A 143 14.59 19.09 -1.89
CA ILE A 143 13.37 18.44 -2.40
C ILE A 143 12.17 18.65 -1.46
N LYS A 144 12.39 18.74 -0.14
CA LYS A 144 11.32 19.05 0.81
C LYS A 144 10.80 20.47 0.63
N GLU A 145 11.68 21.44 0.52
CA GLU A 145 11.32 22.86 0.36
C GLU A 145 10.70 23.13 -1.01
N GLN A 146 11.32 22.62 -2.08
CA GLN A 146 10.89 22.89 -3.46
C GLN A 146 9.54 22.24 -3.79
N PHE A 147 9.33 20.98 -3.39
CA PHE A 147 8.15 20.19 -3.77
C PHE A 147 7.13 20.05 -2.63
N SER A 148 7.35 20.73 -1.50
CA SER A 148 6.52 20.61 -0.31
C SER A 148 6.33 19.16 0.14
N LEU A 149 7.40 18.34 0.06
CA LEU A 149 7.36 16.96 0.53
C LEU A 149 7.23 16.95 2.06
N LYS A 150 6.36 16.06 2.54
CA LYS A 150 6.19 15.78 3.96
C LYS A 150 7.17 14.72 4.44
N TYR A 151 7.46 13.73 3.59
CA TYR A 151 8.28 12.59 3.96
C TYR A 151 9.29 12.22 2.87
N VAL A 152 10.51 11.91 3.30
CA VAL A 152 11.52 11.25 2.48
C VAL A 152 11.86 9.94 3.18
N TYR A 153 11.58 8.84 2.51
CA TYR A 153 11.97 7.51 2.96
C TYR A 153 13.14 7.01 2.14
N VAL A 154 13.97 6.14 2.73
CA VAL A 154 15.05 5.46 2.01
C VAL A 154 15.00 3.95 2.21
N TRP A 155 15.46 3.21 1.21
CA TRP A 155 15.49 1.74 1.25
C TRP A 155 16.76 1.21 1.92
N HIS A 156 16.67 0.12 2.67
CA HIS A 156 17.83 -0.73 3.00
C HIS A 156 17.39 -2.17 3.25
N ALA A 157 18.30 -3.14 3.16
CA ALA A 157 18.00 -4.52 3.55
C ALA A 157 18.12 -4.72 5.08
N ILE A 158 17.43 -5.71 5.65
CA ILE A 158 17.51 -6.05 7.09
C ILE A 158 18.93 -6.44 7.54
N VAL A 159 19.78 -6.91 6.64
CA VAL A 159 21.18 -7.23 6.93
C VAL A 159 22.15 -6.13 6.47
N GLY A 160 21.64 -4.92 6.18
CA GLY A 160 22.42 -3.75 5.73
C GLY A 160 22.31 -3.52 4.22
N TYR A 161 22.74 -4.50 3.42
CA TYR A 161 22.51 -4.57 1.97
C TYR A 161 22.23 -6.02 1.56
N TRP A 162 22.01 -6.33 0.28
CA TRP A 162 21.67 -7.69 -0.17
C TRP A 162 22.63 -8.79 0.33
N GLY A 163 23.94 -8.57 0.23
CA GLY A 163 24.98 -9.45 0.75
C GLY A 163 25.33 -9.23 2.22
N GLY A 164 24.66 -8.33 2.92
CA GLY A 164 24.96 -8.01 4.32
C GLY A 164 25.95 -6.84 4.50
N VAL A 165 26.66 -6.82 5.61
CA VAL A 165 27.69 -5.82 5.96
C VAL A 165 29.10 -6.36 5.69
N MET A 166 29.98 -5.51 5.14
CA MET A 166 31.35 -5.85 4.78
C MET A 166 32.24 -6.06 6.02
N PRO A 167 32.89 -7.23 6.19
CA PRO A 167 33.90 -7.41 7.22
C PRO A 167 35.26 -6.85 6.84
N GLY A 168 36.02 -6.39 7.84
CA GLY A 168 37.40 -5.94 7.66
C GLY A 168 37.57 -4.53 7.10
N VAL A 169 36.48 -3.78 6.91
CA VAL A 169 36.52 -2.33 6.61
C VAL A 169 36.32 -1.53 7.90
N ALA A 170 37.09 -0.46 8.07
CA ALA A 170 37.18 0.29 9.33
C ALA A 170 35.82 0.82 9.80
N GLU A 171 35.00 1.30 8.86
CA GLU A 171 33.71 1.90 9.12
C GLU A 171 32.69 0.90 9.69
N MET A 172 32.85 -0.38 9.37
CA MET A 172 31.92 -1.46 9.77
C MET A 172 32.48 -2.35 10.88
N GLU A 173 33.76 -2.24 11.23
CA GLU A 173 34.46 -3.13 12.17
C GLU A 173 33.77 -3.17 13.55
N GLN A 174 33.27 -2.03 14.02
CA GLN A 174 32.57 -1.94 15.31
C GLN A 174 31.36 -2.87 15.43
N TYR A 175 30.70 -3.22 14.32
CA TYR A 175 29.53 -4.10 14.30
C TYR A 175 29.89 -5.59 14.26
N GLU A 176 31.18 -5.92 14.17
CA GLU A 176 31.71 -7.28 14.10
C GLU A 176 30.97 -8.17 13.10
N PRO A 177 30.80 -7.75 11.82
CA PRO A 177 30.14 -8.57 10.83
C PRO A 177 30.94 -9.86 10.57
N THR A 178 30.24 -10.98 10.44
CA THR A 178 30.85 -12.28 10.14
C THR A 178 30.19 -12.90 8.91
N ILE A 179 30.98 -13.56 8.06
CA ILE A 179 30.45 -14.22 6.87
C ILE A 179 29.80 -15.55 7.27
N VAL A 180 28.48 -15.64 7.12
CA VAL A 180 27.68 -16.83 7.45
C VAL A 180 27.06 -17.46 6.21
N ASN A 181 26.84 -18.78 6.27
CA ASN A 181 26.19 -19.53 5.20
C ASN A 181 24.67 -19.50 5.41
N PRO A 182 23.88 -18.99 4.44
CA PRO A 182 22.43 -19.13 4.46
C PRO A 182 22.03 -20.59 4.28
N ILE A 183 21.21 -21.12 5.18
CA ILE A 183 20.70 -22.50 5.14
C ILE A 183 19.17 -22.44 5.04
N PRO A 184 18.57 -22.70 3.87
CA PRO A 184 17.12 -22.68 3.72
C PRO A 184 16.48 -23.82 4.51
N SER A 185 15.28 -23.59 5.02
CA SER A 185 14.47 -24.64 5.65
C SER A 185 13.89 -25.56 4.57
N PRO A 186 13.51 -26.82 4.89
CA PRO A 186 12.79 -27.69 3.95
C PRO A 186 11.52 -27.05 3.38
N GLY A 187 10.88 -26.15 4.15
CA GLY A 187 9.73 -25.37 3.71
C GLY A 187 10.11 -24.38 2.59
N VAL A 188 11.19 -23.62 2.77
CA VAL A 188 11.72 -22.71 1.74
C VAL A 188 12.13 -23.50 0.49
N GLU A 189 12.87 -24.60 0.65
CA GLU A 189 13.28 -25.46 -0.47
C GLU A 189 12.09 -26.01 -1.25
N SER A 190 11.02 -26.43 -0.56
CA SER A 190 9.80 -26.95 -1.20
C SER A 190 9.04 -25.93 -2.05
N ASN A 191 9.26 -24.63 -1.84
CA ASN A 191 8.68 -23.55 -2.63
C ASN A 191 9.61 -23.04 -3.76
N GLY A 192 10.81 -23.63 -3.86
CA GLY A 192 11.82 -23.25 -4.84
C GLY A 192 12.77 -22.16 -4.33
N ILE A 193 14.04 -22.26 -4.73
CA ILE A 193 15.05 -21.24 -4.45
C ILE A 193 15.16 -20.32 -5.67
N CYS A 194 14.63 -19.10 -5.53
CA CYS A 194 14.68 -18.08 -6.57
C CYS A 194 16.13 -17.64 -6.88
N PHE A 195 16.31 -16.92 -7.98
CA PHE A 195 17.63 -16.42 -8.40
C PHE A 195 18.33 -15.62 -7.31
N VAL A 196 17.61 -14.68 -6.67
CA VAL A 196 18.15 -13.81 -5.62
C VAL A 196 18.67 -14.61 -4.43
N LEU A 197 17.84 -15.50 -3.86
CA LEU A 197 18.26 -16.33 -2.72
C LEU A 197 19.43 -17.27 -3.10
N ARG A 198 19.43 -17.83 -4.32
CA ARG A 198 20.55 -18.66 -4.80
C ARG A 198 21.85 -17.88 -4.88
N SER A 199 21.80 -16.63 -5.34
CA SER A 199 22.95 -15.74 -5.35
C SER A 199 23.45 -15.46 -3.92
N ILE A 200 22.55 -15.09 -3.01
CA ILE A 200 22.90 -14.83 -1.61
C ILE A 200 23.52 -16.06 -0.95
N MET A 201 22.97 -17.26 -1.20
CA MET A 201 23.54 -18.53 -0.71
C MET A 201 24.95 -18.77 -1.23
N LYS A 202 25.20 -18.49 -2.51
CA LYS A 202 26.52 -18.65 -3.15
C LYS A 202 27.54 -17.67 -2.59
N ASN A 203 27.15 -16.42 -2.42
CA ASN A 203 28.04 -15.32 -1.99
C ASN A 203 28.12 -15.15 -0.47
N ARG A 204 27.28 -15.86 0.29
CA ARG A 204 27.20 -15.82 1.76
C ARG A 204 26.79 -14.43 2.27
N VAL A 205 26.41 -14.33 3.54
CA VAL A 205 25.92 -13.05 4.12
C VAL A 205 26.89 -12.54 5.18
N GLY A 206 27.21 -11.25 5.12
CA GLY A 206 27.93 -10.54 6.17
C GLY A 206 26.96 -10.18 7.27
N LEU A 207 26.76 -11.08 8.23
CA LEU A 207 25.80 -10.91 9.31
C LEU A 207 26.44 -10.10 10.43
N VAL A 208 25.84 -8.95 10.76
CA VAL A 208 26.21 -8.16 11.94
C VAL A 208 26.09 -9.02 13.19
N ASN A 209 27.05 -8.92 14.10
CA ASN A 209 26.98 -9.63 15.38
C ASN A 209 25.61 -9.36 16.03
N PRO A 210 24.79 -10.40 16.31
CA PRO A 210 23.46 -10.19 16.87
C PRO A 210 23.46 -9.38 18.18
N GLU A 211 24.54 -9.35 18.96
CA GLU A 211 24.68 -8.50 20.16
C GLU A 211 24.90 -7.00 19.83
N LYS A 212 25.29 -6.68 18.59
CA LYS A 212 25.58 -5.31 18.13
C LYS A 212 24.60 -4.78 17.08
N VAL A 213 23.61 -5.58 16.68
CA VAL A 213 22.65 -5.20 15.62
C VAL A 213 21.85 -3.94 15.95
N TYR A 214 21.52 -3.70 17.23
CA TYR A 214 20.90 -2.43 17.63
C TYR A 214 21.82 -1.23 17.43
N ALA A 215 23.12 -1.34 17.75
CA ALA A 215 24.07 -0.27 17.49
C ALA A 215 24.17 0.02 15.99
N PHE A 216 24.23 -1.03 15.15
CA PHE A 216 24.22 -0.89 13.70
C PHE A 216 23.00 -0.12 13.18
N TYR A 217 21.79 -0.54 13.53
CA TYR A 217 20.59 0.18 13.07
C TYR A 217 20.48 1.56 13.67
N ASN A 218 20.84 1.72 14.95
CA ASN A 218 20.80 3.01 15.59
C ASN A 218 21.71 4.01 14.87
N ASP A 219 22.93 3.61 14.50
CA ASP A 219 23.87 4.51 13.81
C ASP A 219 23.38 4.84 12.40
N LEU A 220 22.88 3.84 11.67
CA LEU A 220 22.29 4.03 10.34
C LEU A 220 21.09 4.99 10.39
N HIS A 221 20.13 4.74 11.30
CA HIS A 221 18.91 5.55 11.40
C HIS A 221 19.16 6.92 12.04
N SER A 222 20.09 7.03 12.99
CA SER A 222 20.53 8.33 13.53
C SER A 222 21.14 9.18 12.43
N TYR A 223 21.96 8.57 11.56
CA TYR A 223 22.53 9.27 10.41
C TYR A 223 21.44 9.75 9.45
N LEU A 224 20.54 8.86 9.04
CA LEU A 224 19.43 9.18 8.13
C LEU A 224 18.54 10.30 8.69
N ALA A 225 18.12 10.19 9.96
CA ALA A 225 17.36 11.24 10.63
C ALA A 225 18.14 12.56 10.67
N SER A 226 19.46 12.51 10.90
CA SER A 226 20.29 13.72 10.92
C SER A 226 20.30 14.46 9.59
N VAL A 227 20.24 13.76 8.45
CA VAL A 227 20.18 14.35 7.11
C VAL A 227 18.75 14.66 6.65
N GLY A 228 17.77 14.49 7.53
CA GLY A 228 16.38 14.87 7.28
C GLY A 228 15.52 13.80 6.63
N VAL A 229 15.99 12.55 6.53
CA VAL A 229 15.15 11.40 6.14
C VAL A 229 14.16 11.11 7.28
N ASP A 230 12.90 10.84 6.92
CA ASP A 230 11.80 10.69 7.88
C ASP A 230 11.47 9.24 8.20
N GLY A 231 11.90 8.28 7.37
CA GLY A 231 11.62 6.87 7.57
C GLY A 231 12.35 5.94 6.61
N VAL A 232 12.06 4.65 6.71
CA VAL A 232 12.75 3.63 5.91
C VAL A 232 11.81 2.58 5.33
N LYS A 233 12.19 2.05 4.16
CA LYS A 233 11.65 0.81 3.59
C LYS A 233 12.68 -0.30 3.80
N VAL A 234 12.34 -1.30 4.61
CA VAL A 234 13.29 -2.34 5.01
C VAL A 234 12.99 -3.67 4.33
N ASP A 235 13.83 -4.04 3.38
CA ASP A 235 13.69 -5.19 2.52
C ASP A 235 14.39 -6.44 3.06
N ASN A 236 14.15 -7.56 2.37
CA ASN A 236 14.81 -8.85 2.59
C ASN A 236 14.65 -9.39 4.02
N GLN A 237 13.60 -9.02 4.75
CA GLN A 237 13.47 -9.39 6.17
C GLN A 237 13.41 -10.91 6.40
N SER A 238 12.80 -11.66 5.48
CA SER A 238 12.68 -13.12 5.56
C SER A 238 14.02 -13.85 5.40
N ILE A 239 15.11 -13.20 4.97
CA ILE A 239 16.42 -13.85 4.88
C ILE A 239 16.89 -14.40 6.23
N LEU A 240 16.46 -13.77 7.34
CA LEU A 240 16.81 -14.20 8.70
C LEU A 240 16.38 -15.63 9.01
N GLU A 241 15.38 -16.18 8.30
CA GLU A 241 14.99 -17.60 8.40
C GLU A 241 16.18 -18.52 8.10
N THR A 242 17.07 -18.09 7.19
CA THR A 242 18.20 -18.87 6.68
C THR A 242 19.50 -18.67 7.47
N LEU A 243 19.55 -17.67 8.36
CA LEU A 243 20.81 -17.23 9.01
C LEU A 243 20.92 -17.66 10.47
N GLY A 244 19.96 -18.45 10.97
CA GLY A 244 19.85 -18.84 12.38
C GLY A 244 20.92 -19.82 12.88
N ALA A 245 21.66 -20.49 11.98
CA ALA A 245 22.71 -21.43 12.36
C ALA A 245 23.84 -20.72 13.13
N GLY A 246 24.22 -21.27 14.29
CA GLY A 246 25.20 -20.65 15.19
C GLY A 246 24.66 -19.49 16.05
N ASN A 247 23.43 -19.01 15.80
CA ASN A 247 22.85 -17.82 16.47
C ASN A 247 21.64 -18.15 17.36
N GLY A 248 21.56 -19.37 17.87
CA GLY A 248 20.44 -19.85 18.69
C GLY A 248 19.16 -20.17 17.91
N GLY A 249 19.25 -20.26 16.58
CA GLY A 249 18.15 -20.63 15.70
C GLY A 249 17.37 -19.44 15.14
N ARG A 250 16.61 -19.70 14.07
CA ARG A 250 15.92 -18.67 13.28
C ARG A 250 14.98 -17.78 14.10
N VAL A 251 14.23 -18.36 15.05
CA VAL A 251 13.26 -17.61 15.87
C VAL A 251 13.98 -16.60 16.77
N LYS A 252 15.09 -17.02 17.40
CA LYS A 252 15.88 -16.14 18.29
C LYS A 252 16.55 -15.02 17.51
N LEU A 253 17.16 -15.35 16.37
CA LEU A 253 17.81 -14.36 15.50
C LEU A 253 16.80 -13.36 14.94
N ALA A 254 15.69 -13.85 14.37
CA ALA A 254 14.64 -13.02 13.82
C ALA A 254 14.10 -12.06 14.88
N ARG A 255 13.71 -12.56 16.06
CA ARG A 255 13.21 -11.71 17.13
C ARG A 255 14.19 -10.60 17.48
N LYS A 256 15.47 -10.95 17.64
CA LYS A 256 16.50 -9.99 18.01
C LYS A 256 16.70 -8.88 16.97
N TYR A 257 16.73 -9.24 15.69
CA TYR A 257 16.86 -8.27 14.60
C TYR A 257 15.64 -7.35 14.49
N HIS A 258 14.42 -7.90 14.60
CA HIS A 258 13.20 -7.08 14.52
C HIS A 258 13.03 -6.19 15.77
N GLU A 259 13.34 -6.68 16.97
CA GLU A 259 13.35 -5.85 18.19
C GLU A 259 14.34 -4.70 18.08
N ALA A 260 15.56 -4.97 17.61
CA ALA A 260 16.57 -3.94 17.39
C ALA A 260 16.13 -2.93 16.33
N LEU A 261 15.55 -3.40 15.23
CA LEU A 261 15.04 -2.57 14.14
C LEU A 261 13.92 -1.65 14.64
N GLU A 262 12.88 -2.19 15.27
CA GLU A 262 11.78 -1.38 15.81
C GLU A 262 12.27 -0.38 16.86
N THR A 263 13.22 -0.78 17.72
CA THR A 263 13.80 0.12 18.71
C THR A 263 14.57 1.28 18.06
N SER A 264 15.33 1.03 17.00
CA SER A 264 16.01 2.10 16.26
C SER A 264 15.04 3.02 15.51
N ILE A 265 13.93 2.50 14.99
CA ILE A 265 12.89 3.32 14.35
C ILE A 265 12.30 4.29 15.36
N SER A 266 11.78 3.77 16.49
CA SER A 266 11.11 4.60 17.50
C SER A 266 12.04 5.61 18.17
N LYS A 267 13.35 5.39 18.12
CA LYS A 267 14.34 6.30 18.66
C LYS A 267 14.68 7.45 17.71
N ASN A 268 14.73 7.19 16.41
CA ASN A 268 15.31 8.13 15.44
C ASN A 268 14.29 8.84 14.56
N PHE A 269 13.10 8.26 14.38
CA PHE A 269 12.04 8.84 13.55
C PHE A 269 10.86 9.33 14.40
N PRO A 270 10.12 10.36 13.94
CA PRO A 270 9.11 11.04 14.76
C PRO A 270 7.88 10.18 15.08
N SER A 271 7.63 9.14 14.29
CA SER A 271 6.54 8.18 14.46
C SER A 271 6.99 6.80 13.97
N ASN A 272 6.06 5.91 13.65
CA ASN A 272 6.28 4.55 13.19
C ASN A 272 6.63 4.49 11.69
N GLU A 273 7.69 5.19 11.31
CA GLU A 273 8.05 5.50 9.93
C GLU A 273 8.85 4.35 9.27
N ILE A 274 8.20 3.19 9.13
CA ILE A 274 8.78 2.00 8.50
C ILE A 274 7.79 1.26 7.59
N ILE A 275 8.25 0.89 6.40
CA ILE A 275 7.59 -0.10 5.54
C ILE A 275 8.37 -1.42 5.60
N SER A 276 7.78 -2.45 6.19
CA SER A 276 8.39 -3.77 6.26
C SER A 276 8.18 -4.57 4.97
N CYS A 277 9.25 -5.00 4.33
CA CYS A 277 9.19 -5.66 3.03
C CYS A 277 9.91 -7.01 3.03
N MET A 278 9.42 -7.94 2.20
CA MET A 278 9.81 -9.35 2.23
C MET A 278 9.71 -9.93 3.65
N SER A 279 8.69 -9.52 4.41
CA SER A 279 8.56 -9.75 5.86
C SER A 279 7.43 -10.73 6.23
N HIS A 280 7.07 -11.63 5.31
CA HIS A 280 5.92 -12.53 5.50
C HIS A 280 6.22 -13.79 6.31
N SER A 281 7.48 -14.00 6.72
CA SER A 281 7.83 -15.13 7.58
C SER A 281 7.06 -15.05 8.90
N THR A 282 6.67 -16.21 9.44
CA THR A 282 5.97 -16.25 10.73
C THR A 282 6.83 -15.68 11.86
N ASP A 283 8.15 -15.83 11.74
CA ASP A 283 9.10 -15.34 12.75
C ASP A 283 9.13 -13.81 12.79
N ALA A 284 9.01 -13.15 11.63
CA ALA A 284 8.87 -11.70 11.53
C ALA A 284 7.50 -11.23 12.07
N LEU A 285 6.40 -11.84 11.61
CA LEU A 285 5.04 -11.46 12.01
C LEU A 285 4.82 -11.58 13.53
N TYR A 286 5.31 -12.65 14.16
CA TYR A 286 5.22 -12.86 15.61
C TYR A 286 6.30 -12.13 16.42
N SER A 287 7.12 -11.30 15.78
CA SER A 287 8.09 -10.42 16.43
C SER A 287 7.80 -8.92 16.24
N ALA A 288 6.76 -8.56 15.48
CA ALA A 288 6.48 -7.17 15.12
C ALA A 288 5.52 -6.50 16.11
N LYS A 289 6.06 -5.71 17.05
CA LYS A 289 5.27 -5.00 18.06
C LYS A 289 4.83 -3.63 17.58
N GLN A 290 5.72 -2.91 16.89
CA GLN A 290 5.51 -1.52 16.54
C GLN A 290 5.24 -1.35 15.06
N ALA A 291 6.06 -1.96 14.18
CA ALA A 291 5.97 -1.76 12.73
C ALA A 291 4.54 -1.99 12.24
N ALA A 292 3.96 -0.96 11.61
CA ALA A 292 2.54 -0.94 11.24
C ALA A 292 2.27 -1.21 9.77
N VAL A 293 3.26 -1.11 8.88
CA VAL A 293 3.07 -1.28 7.43
C VAL A 293 3.89 -2.44 6.91
N ILE A 294 3.30 -3.29 6.07
CA ILE A 294 3.97 -4.45 5.47
C ILE A 294 3.63 -4.56 3.97
N ARG A 295 4.63 -4.67 3.08
CA ARG A 295 4.37 -4.95 1.66
C ARG A 295 3.67 -6.30 1.53
N ALA A 296 2.57 -6.38 0.78
CA ALA A 296 1.66 -7.52 0.70
C ALA A 296 1.92 -8.45 -0.50
N SER A 297 2.88 -8.11 -1.35
CA SER A 297 3.19 -8.79 -2.60
C SER A 297 4.68 -9.08 -2.74
N ASP A 298 5.00 -9.86 -3.77
CA ASP A 298 6.26 -9.74 -4.49
C ASP A 298 6.34 -8.37 -5.21
N ASP A 299 7.44 -8.07 -5.88
CA ASP A 299 7.56 -6.80 -6.62
C ASP A 299 6.47 -6.64 -7.69
N PHE A 300 6.05 -5.41 -7.93
CA PHE A 300 5.34 -5.05 -9.15
C PHE A 300 6.27 -5.21 -10.36
N PHE A 301 5.95 -6.13 -11.27
CA PHE A 301 6.76 -6.38 -12.47
C PHE A 301 6.12 -5.77 -13.73
N PRO A 302 6.42 -4.50 -14.09
CA PRO A 302 5.76 -3.81 -15.22
C PRO A 302 5.97 -4.51 -16.57
N ARG A 303 7.08 -5.24 -16.73
CA ARG A 303 7.45 -5.92 -17.97
C ARG A 303 6.96 -7.38 -18.04
N ASP A 304 6.37 -7.92 -16.98
CA ASP A 304 5.83 -9.29 -16.96
C ASP A 304 4.29 -9.26 -17.05
N PRO A 305 3.69 -9.52 -18.23
CA PRO A 305 2.24 -9.55 -18.38
C PRO A 305 1.54 -10.56 -17.47
N ALA A 306 2.21 -11.66 -17.10
CA ALA A 306 1.64 -12.68 -16.22
C ALA A 306 1.46 -12.16 -14.79
N SER A 307 2.28 -11.19 -14.38
CA SER A 307 2.31 -10.70 -13.00
C SER A 307 1.05 -9.91 -12.62
N HIS A 308 0.41 -9.19 -13.55
CA HIS A 308 -0.55 -8.14 -13.18
C HIS A 308 -1.83 -8.66 -12.52
N THR A 309 -2.48 -9.68 -13.08
CA THR A 309 -3.69 -10.26 -12.47
C THR A 309 -3.36 -11.06 -11.20
N ILE A 310 -2.19 -11.72 -11.21
CA ILE A 310 -1.66 -12.45 -10.06
C ILE A 310 -1.37 -11.50 -8.90
N HIS A 311 -0.83 -10.31 -9.16
CA HIS A 311 -0.53 -9.29 -8.14
C HIS A 311 -1.77 -8.92 -7.37
N ILE A 312 -2.86 -8.53 -8.07
CA ILE A 312 -4.11 -8.12 -7.42
C ILE A 312 -4.74 -9.26 -6.62
N ALA A 313 -4.74 -10.48 -7.16
CA ALA A 313 -5.17 -11.64 -6.40
C ALA A 313 -4.28 -11.84 -5.16
N SER A 314 -2.97 -11.81 -5.30
CA SER A 314 -2.01 -12.10 -4.23
C SER A 314 -2.11 -11.08 -3.10
N VAL A 315 -2.12 -9.77 -3.38
CA VAL A 315 -2.26 -8.74 -2.34
C VAL A 315 -3.58 -8.86 -1.59
N ALA A 316 -4.69 -9.14 -2.28
CA ALA A 316 -5.99 -9.30 -1.66
C ALA A 316 -6.03 -10.54 -0.74
N TYR A 317 -5.54 -11.70 -1.20
CA TYR A 317 -5.53 -12.92 -0.38
C TYR A 317 -4.52 -12.84 0.77
N ASN A 318 -3.33 -12.29 0.55
CA ASN A 318 -2.32 -12.11 1.60
C ASN A 318 -2.84 -11.19 2.70
N THR A 319 -3.58 -10.13 2.33
CA THR A 319 -4.20 -9.17 3.26
C THR A 319 -5.12 -9.84 4.28
N ILE A 320 -5.74 -10.98 3.99
CA ILE A 320 -6.58 -11.71 4.96
C ILE A 320 -5.79 -12.07 6.22
N PHE A 321 -4.53 -12.48 6.06
CA PHE A 321 -3.70 -12.93 7.17
C PHE A 321 -2.81 -11.80 7.69
N ILE A 322 -2.01 -11.18 6.82
CA ILE A 322 -1.03 -10.17 7.25
C ILE A 322 -1.72 -8.87 7.72
N GLY A 323 -2.93 -8.61 7.21
CA GLY A 323 -3.76 -7.49 7.62
C GLY A 323 -4.15 -7.50 9.10
N GLU A 324 -4.01 -8.63 9.80
CA GLU A 324 -4.23 -8.70 11.26
C GLU A 324 -3.03 -8.20 12.07
N PHE A 325 -1.84 -8.17 11.47
CA PHE A 325 -0.59 -7.76 12.11
C PHE A 325 -0.20 -6.34 11.74
N MET A 326 -0.40 -5.95 10.48
CA MET A 326 0.04 -4.68 9.91
C MET A 326 -0.92 -4.24 8.79
N GLN A 327 -0.93 -2.96 8.45
CA GLN A 327 -1.60 -2.43 7.27
C GLN A 327 -0.84 -2.89 6.02
N PRO A 328 -1.48 -3.66 5.13
CA PRO A 328 -0.82 -4.14 3.92
C PRO A 328 -0.59 -2.99 2.94
N ASP A 329 0.64 -2.86 2.47
CA ASP A 329 1.03 -2.03 1.35
C ASP A 329 0.98 -2.86 0.06
N TRP A 330 0.27 -2.38 -0.95
CA TRP A 330 0.00 -3.12 -2.19
C TRP A 330 1.02 -2.85 -3.30
N ASP A 331 2.13 -2.21 -2.91
CA ASP A 331 3.28 -1.88 -3.75
C ASP A 331 3.02 -0.75 -4.76
N MET A 332 4.11 -0.20 -5.28
CA MET A 332 4.07 0.77 -6.39
C MET A 332 3.39 0.19 -7.64
N PHE A 333 3.05 1.08 -8.58
CA PHE A 333 2.65 0.72 -9.93
C PHE A 333 3.01 1.83 -10.93
N HIS A 334 2.91 1.53 -12.22
CA HIS A 334 3.03 2.54 -13.28
C HIS A 334 1.66 3.13 -13.61
N SER A 335 1.55 4.46 -13.53
CA SER A 335 0.38 5.19 -14.01
C SER A 335 0.29 5.15 -15.54
N LEU A 336 1.41 5.15 -16.26
CA LEU A 336 1.41 5.01 -17.73
C LEU A 336 1.63 3.55 -18.14
N HIS A 337 0.56 2.76 -18.11
CA HIS A 337 0.62 1.33 -18.45
C HIS A 337 -0.75 0.80 -18.93
N PRO A 338 -0.83 -0.21 -19.82
CA PRO A 338 -2.12 -0.79 -20.24
C PRO A 338 -3.00 -1.33 -19.09
N MET A 339 -2.37 -1.69 -17.96
CA MET A 339 -3.03 -2.15 -16.73
C MET A 339 -3.14 -1.07 -15.65
N ALA A 340 -2.82 0.20 -15.95
CA ALA A 340 -2.72 1.25 -14.95
C ALA A 340 -4.05 1.50 -14.21
N GLU A 341 -5.16 1.62 -14.94
CA GLU A 341 -6.47 1.77 -14.31
C GLU A 341 -6.86 0.58 -13.45
N TYR A 342 -6.56 -0.63 -13.90
CA TYR A 342 -6.81 -1.87 -13.13
C TYR A 342 -6.06 -1.87 -11.80
N HIS A 343 -4.79 -1.48 -11.82
CA HIS A 343 -3.94 -1.37 -10.63
C HIS A 343 -4.32 -0.20 -9.73
N GLY A 344 -4.69 0.95 -10.31
CA GLY A 344 -5.16 2.13 -9.59
C GLY A 344 -6.47 1.85 -8.84
N ALA A 345 -7.45 1.26 -9.53
CA ALA A 345 -8.71 0.86 -8.92
C ALA A 345 -8.51 -0.11 -7.74
N ALA A 346 -7.62 -1.09 -7.88
CA ALA A 346 -7.31 -2.01 -6.79
C ALA A 346 -6.71 -1.29 -5.56
N ARG A 347 -5.72 -0.41 -5.76
CA ARG A 347 -5.05 0.34 -4.68
C ARG A 347 -5.98 1.33 -3.97
N ALA A 348 -6.90 1.96 -4.70
CA ALA A 348 -7.94 2.81 -4.12
C ALA A 348 -8.82 2.08 -3.09
N ILE A 349 -8.98 0.77 -3.26
CA ILE A 349 -9.82 -0.09 -2.43
C ILE A 349 -8.98 -0.85 -1.39
N GLY A 350 -7.67 -0.98 -1.59
CA GLY A 350 -6.77 -1.73 -0.71
C GLY A 350 -6.59 -1.13 0.69
N GLY A 351 -6.88 0.16 0.86
CA GLY A 351 -6.59 0.90 2.10
C GLY A 351 -5.09 1.06 2.37
N CYS A 352 -4.27 0.85 1.34
CA CYS A 352 -2.82 1.00 1.34
C CYS A 352 -2.41 2.44 0.99
N SER A 353 -1.12 2.73 1.12
CA SER A 353 -0.52 3.92 0.50
C SER A 353 -0.68 3.83 -1.02
N ILE A 354 -0.77 4.98 -1.69
CA ILE A 354 -0.79 5.04 -3.16
C ILE A 354 0.45 5.77 -3.61
N TYR A 355 1.34 5.05 -4.29
CA TYR A 355 2.54 5.62 -4.87
C TYR A 355 2.85 4.95 -6.20
N VAL A 356 3.45 5.71 -7.11
CA VAL A 356 3.86 5.22 -8.42
C VAL A 356 5.38 5.08 -8.53
N SER A 357 5.84 4.40 -9.57
CA SER A 357 7.26 4.23 -9.88
C SER A 357 7.62 4.60 -11.33
N ASP A 358 6.72 5.33 -12.00
CA ASP A 358 6.92 5.81 -13.36
C ASP A 358 8.24 6.59 -13.51
N LYS A 359 8.85 6.49 -14.71
CA LYS A 359 10.00 7.32 -15.09
C LYS A 359 9.59 8.79 -15.17
N PRO A 360 10.50 9.73 -14.88
CA PRO A 360 10.24 11.16 -15.09
C PRO A 360 9.65 11.43 -16.49
N GLY A 361 8.57 12.21 -16.55
CA GLY A 361 7.87 12.55 -17.79
C GLY A 361 6.99 11.45 -18.40
N HIS A 362 6.90 10.27 -17.80
CA HIS A 362 6.14 9.12 -18.32
C HIS A 362 4.94 8.79 -17.42
N HIS A 363 4.08 9.78 -17.18
CA HIS A 363 2.96 9.69 -16.26
C HIS A 363 1.61 9.74 -16.99
N ASP A 364 0.61 9.02 -16.49
CA ASP A 364 -0.78 9.20 -16.92
C ASP A 364 -1.57 10.00 -15.87
N PHE A 365 -1.67 11.32 -16.10
CA PHE A 365 -2.40 12.22 -15.20
C PHE A 365 -3.92 12.02 -15.23
N ILE A 366 -4.48 11.34 -16.23
CA ILE A 366 -5.91 10.98 -16.22
C ILE A 366 -6.15 9.89 -15.18
N VAL A 367 -5.27 8.89 -15.11
CA VAL A 367 -5.33 7.84 -14.08
C VAL A 367 -5.03 8.42 -12.70
N LEU A 368 -3.98 9.24 -12.56
CA LEU A 368 -3.59 9.82 -11.27
C LEU A 368 -4.70 10.71 -10.68
N LYS A 369 -5.43 11.49 -11.50
CA LYS A 369 -6.56 12.31 -11.03
C LYS A 369 -7.77 11.52 -10.53
N LYS A 370 -7.81 10.20 -10.72
CA LYS A 370 -8.82 9.30 -10.11
C LYS A 370 -8.41 8.81 -8.72
N LEU A 371 -7.18 9.10 -8.27
CA LEU A 371 -6.56 8.61 -7.04
C LEU A 371 -6.10 9.74 -6.11
N VAL A 372 -5.57 10.82 -6.70
CA VAL A 372 -4.83 11.89 -6.00
C VAL A 372 -5.63 13.18 -6.07
N LEU A 373 -5.83 13.82 -4.91
CA LEU A 373 -6.41 15.15 -4.83
C LEU A 373 -5.34 16.22 -5.16
N PRO A 374 -5.74 17.45 -5.53
CA PRO A 374 -4.78 18.51 -5.90
C PRO A 374 -3.76 18.86 -4.81
N ASP A 375 -4.11 18.64 -3.54
CA ASP A 375 -3.20 18.85 -2.40
C ASP A 375 -2.24 17.68 -2.15
N GLY A 376 -2.24 16.66 -3.02
CA GLY A 376 -1.42 15.46 -2.90
C GLY A 376 -1.95 14.44 -1.90
N SER A 377 -3.09 14.70 -1.23
CA SER A 377 -3.72 13.72 -0.36
C SER A 377 -4.53 12.69 -1.16
N THR A 378 -4.80 11.53 -0.55
CA THR A 378 -5.59 10.44 -1.16
C THR A 378 -6.89 10.21 -0.40
N LEU A 379 -7.88 9.64 -1.09
CA LEU A 379 -9.11 9.16 -0.47
C LEU A 379 -8.94 7.70 -0.01
N ARG A 380 -7.99 7.45 0.88
CA ARG A 380 -7.66 6.10 1.34
C ARG A 380 -8.82 5.46 2.11
N ALA A 381 -9.16 4.21 1.78
CA ALA A 381 -10.14 3.43 2.53
C ALA A 381 -9.57 2.97 3.89
N LYS A 382 -10.43 2.76 4.89
CA LYS A 382 -10.04 2.67 6.32
C LYS A 382 -9.41 1.34 6.72
N LEU A 383 -9.80 0.24 6.10
CA LEU A 383 -9.38 -1.11 6.50
C LEU A 383 -8.37 -1.66 5.49
N PRO A 384 -7.70 -2.78 5.78
CA PRO A 384 -7.09 -3.58 4.72
C PRO A 384 -8.17 -4.14 3.79
N GLY A 385 -8.02 -3.93 2.47
CA GLY A 385 -8.95 -4.44 1.46
C GLY A 385 -8.92 -5.96 1.39
N ARG A 386 -10.09 -6.61 1.51
CA ARG A 386 -10.19 -8.08 1.63
C ARG A 386 -11.10 -8.68 0.58
N PRO A 387 -10.85 -9.93 0.15
CA PRO A 387 -11.82 -10.70 -0.58
C PRO A 387 -13.17 -10.75 0.14
N THR A 388 -14.28 -10.66 -0.60
CA THR A 388 -15.59 -10.92 -0.03
C THR A 388 -15.71 -12.38 0.38
N ARG A 389 -16.61 -12.67 1.33
CA ARG A 389 -16.72 -14.02 1.92
C ARG A 389 -17.02 -15.11 0.89
N ASP A 390 -17.74 -14.78 -0.18
CA ASP A 390 -18.17 -15.72 -1.21
C ASP A 390 -17.08 -16.03 -2.24
N CYS A 391 -16.04 -15.20 -2.39
CA CYS A 391 -14.87 -15.51 -3.24
C CYS A 391 -13.67 -16.05 -2.44
N LEU A 392 -13.76 -16.15 -1.12
CA LEU A 392 -12.65 -16.53 -0.24
C LEU A 392 -11.99 -17.88 -0.59
N PHE A 393 -12.75 -18.81 -1.16
CA PHE A 393 -12.27 -20.15 -1.54
C PHE A 393 -12.28 -20.40 -3.05
N SER A 394 -12.44 -19.33 -3.85
CA SER A 394 -12.33 -19.40 -5.30
C SER A 394 -10.87 -19.23 -5.75
N ASP A 395 -10.55 -19.75 -6.94
CA ASP A 395 -9.32 -19.40 -7.64
C ASP A 395 -9.66 -18.41 -8.77
N PRO A 396 -9.64 -17.09 -8.52
CA PRO A 396 -10.04 -16.10 -9.51
C PRO A 396 -9.04 -15.96 -10.67
N THR A 397 -7.95 -16.73 -10.64
CA THR A 397 -6.87 -16.64 -11.63
C THR A 397 -6.89 -17.76 -12.66
N ARG A 398 -7.53 -18.90 -12.36
CA ARG A 398 -7.50 -20.12 -13.21
C ARG A 398 -8.84 -20.80 -13.45
N ASP A 399 -9.83 -20.58 -12.59
CA ASP A 399 -11.01 -21.45 -12.59
C ASP A 399 -12.00 -21.18 -13.74
N GLY A 400 -11.78 -20.12 -14.52
CA GLY A 400 -12.60 -19.70 -15.65
C GLY A 400 -14.01 -19.25 -15.28
N LYS A 401 -14.33 -19.10 -13.99
CA LYS A 401 -15.71 -18.88 -13.50
C LYS A 401 -15.85 -17.85 -12.39
N SER A 402 -14.78 -17.51 -11.68
CA SER A 402 -14.83 -16.63 -10.51
C SER A 402 -14.20 -15.27 -10.80
N LEU A 403 -14.92 -14.20 -10.45
CA LEU A 403 -14.37 -12.85 -10.32
C LEU A 403 -13.84 -12.66 -8.89
N LEU A 404 -12.76 -11.90 -8.74
CA LEU A 404 -12.28 -11.47 -7.43
C LEU A 404 -13.08 -10.24 -6.99
N LYS A 405 -13.73 -10.33 -5.83
CA LYS A 405 -14.43 -9.21 -5.21
C LYS A 405 -13.68 -8.75 -3.99
N ILE A 406 -13.33 -7.47 -3.90
CA ILE A 406 -12.55 -6.87 -2.81
C ILE A 406 -13.40 -5.79 -2.16
N TRP A 407 -13.61 -5.85 -0.85
CA TRP A 407 -14.39 -4.84 -0.13
C TRP A 407 -13.54 -4.08 0.90
N ASN A 408 -13.97 -2.85 1.17
CA ASN A 408 -13.41 -1.98 2.21
C ASN A 408 -14.47 -0.97 2.71
N MET A 409 -14.11 -0.14 3.68
CA MET A 409 -14.97 0.85 4.33
C MET A 409 -14.38 2.26 4.23
N ASN A 410 -15.26 3.24 4.08
CA ASN A 410 -15.03 4.65 4.39
C ASN A 410 -15.81 5.00 5.67
N ASP A 411 -15.82 6.27 6.07
CA ASP A 411 -16.57 6.72 7.26
C ASP A 411 -18.09 6.56 7.11
N PHE A 412 -18.63 6.87 5.92
CA PHE A 412 -20.08 6.89 5.68
C PHE A 412 -20.51 6.05 4.48
N THR A 413 -19.58 5.35 3.83
CA THR A 413 -19.86 4.49 2.67
C THR A 413 -19.02 3.21 2.73
N GLY A 414 -19.45 2.19 2.00
CA GLY A 414 -18.63 1.05 1.62
C GLY A 414 -18.04 1.22 0.23
N VAL A 415 -16.95 0.52 -0.05
CA VAL A 415 -16.40 0.41 -1.40
C VAL A 415 -16.19 -1.07 -1.75
N LEU A 416 -16.55 -1.46 -2.97
CA LEU A 416 -16.44 -2.81 -3.48
C LEU A 416 -15.81 -2.77 -4.88
N GLY A 417 -14.70 -3.46 -5.08
CA GLY A 417 -14.09 -3.66 -6.39
C GLY A 417 -14.32 -5.07 -6.89
N VAL A 418 -14.61 -5.21 -8.19
CA VAL A 418 -14.76 -6.51 -8.85
C VAL A 418 -13.76 -6.58 -9.99
N PHE A 419 -12.96 -7.64 -10.02
CA PHE A 419 -11.84 -7.78 -10.94
C PHE A 419 -11.89 -9.15 -11.64
N ASN A 420 -11.70 -9.15 -12.96
CA ASN A 420 -11.42 -10.38 -13.69
C ASN A 420 -9.91 -10.64 -13.69
N CYS A 421 -9.46 -11.62 -12.89
CA CYS A 421 -8.05 -11.96 -12.73
C CYS A 421 -7.62 -13.20 -13.54
N GLN A 422 -8.49 -13.73 -14.41
CA GLN A 422 -8.26 -14.99 -15.13
C GLN A 422 -7.08 -14.89 -16.10
N GLY A 423 -6.46 -16.02 -16.40
CA GLY A 423 -5.53 -16.21 -17.54
C GLY A 423 -4.05 -16.30 -17.20
N ALA A 424 -3.64 -15.87 -16.00
CA ALA A 424 -2.27 -16.00 -15.52
C ALA A 424 -2.23 -16.52 -14.08
N ALA A 425 -1.24 -17.35 -13.75
CA ALA A 425 -1.09 -17.87 -12.40
C ALA A 425 0.34 -18.36 -12.08
N TRP A 426 0.65 -18.49 -10.78
CA TRP A 426 1.92 -19.06 -10.32
C TRP A 426 2.06 -20.54 -10.72
N CYS A 427 3.14 -20.88 -11.42
CA CYS A 427 3.49 -22.25 -11.77
C CYS A 427 4.49 -22.81 -10.76
N ARG A 428 4.05 -23.79 -9.96
CA ARG A 428 4.93 -24.46 -8.98
C ARG A 428 6.07 -25.25 -9.62
N VAL A 429 5.85 -25.83 -10.80
CA VAL A 429 6.86 -26.65 -11.50
C VAL A 429 8.01 -25.78 -11.99
N ASN A 430 7.68 -24.65 -12.63
CA ASN A 430 8.66 -23.74 -13.20
C ASN A 430 9.08 -22.62 -12.24
N THR A 431 8.49 -22.57 -11.05
CA THR A 431 8.69 -21.53 -10.02
C THR A 431 8.65 -20.12 -10.59
N LYS A 432 7.63 -19.81 -11.40
CA LYS A 432 7.41 -18.50 -12.02
C LYS A 432 5.94 -18.24 -12.33
N ASN A 433 5.60 -16.96 -12.52
CA ASN A 433 4.32 -16.56 -13.08
C ASN A 433 4.23 -17.00 -14.55
N LEU A 434 3.07 -17.51 -14.95
CA LEU A 434 2.81 -17.93 -16.33
C LEU A 434 1.42 -17.49 -16.78
N VAL A 435 1.36 -16.93 -18.00
CA VAL A 435 0.11 -16.86 -18.75
C VAL A 435 -0.21 -18.26 -19.26
N HIS A 436 -1.33 -18.82 -18.81
CA HIS A 436 -1.82 -20.12 -19.26
C HIS A 436 -3.02 -20.00 -20.21
N ASN A 437 -3.62 -18.80 -20.30
CA ASN A 437 -4.63 -18.44 -21.28
C ASN A 437 -4.51 -16.94 -21.60
N GLU A 438 -4.13 -16.59 -22.83
CA GLU A 438 -3.95 -15.19 -23.25
C GLU A 438 -5.26 -14.42 -23.43
N GLN A 439 -6.36 -15.13 -23.67
CA GLN A 439 -7.68 -14.55 -23.94
C GLN A 439 -8.76 -15.29 -23.14
N PRO A 440 -8.74 -15.17 -21.80
CA PRO A 440 -9.80 -15.75 -20.99
C PRO A 440 -11.15 -15.09 -21.31
N GLY A 441 -12.21 -15.88 -21.23
CA GLY A 441 -13.56 -15.41 -21.55
C GLY A 441 -14.10 -14.42 -20.51
N ALA A 442 -15.24 -13.82 -20.84
CA ALA A 442 -16.01 -13.02 -19.90
C ALA A 442 -16.48 -13.89 -18.73
N VAL A 443 -16.37 -13.36 -17.51
CA VAL A 443 -16.85 -14.02 -16.30
C VAL A 443 -17.92 -13.17 -15.65
N SER A 444 -18.93 -13.81 -15.08
CA SER A 444 -20.04 -13.13 -14.41
C SER A 444 -20.10 -13.48 -12.93
N CYS A 445 -20.50 -12.51 -12.11
CA CYS A 445 -20.86 -12.72 -10.72
C CYS A 445 -22.10 -11.89 -10.36
N THR A 446 -22.48 -11.94 -9.09
CA THR A 446 -23.41 -10.96 -8.52
C THR A 446 -22.78 -10.22 -7.36
N ILE A 447 -23.23 -8.99 -7.14
CA ILE A 447 -22.89 -8.21 -5.95
C ILE A 447 -24.14 -7.95 -5.11
N GLN A 448 -23.97 -7.90 -3.80
CA GLN A 448 -25.00 -7.52 -2.83
C GLN A 448 -24.44 -6.49 -1.85
N ALA A 449 -25.32 -5.69 -1.23
CA ALA A 449 -24.92 -4.75 -0.18
C ALA A 449 -24.11 -5.42 0.95
N LYS A 450 -24.47 -6.67 1.30
CA LYS A 450 -23.80 -7.46 2.34
C LYS A 450 -22.37 -7.93 1.98
N ASP A 451 -21.96 -7.79 0.72
CA ASP A 451 -20.59 -8.08 0.31
C ASP A 451 -19.61 -7.07 0.93
N VAL A 452 -20.09 -5.86 1.26
CA VAL A 452 -19.42 -4.94 2.17
C VAL A 452 -19.77 -5.33 3.61
N HIS A 453 -18.86 -6.06 4.26
CA HIS A 453 -19.18 -6.80 5.49
C HIS A 453 -19.61 -5.91 6.67
N TYR A 454 -19.04 -4.71 6.78
CA TYR A 454 -19.29 -3.79 7.90
C TYR A 454 -20.22 -2.61 7.55
N LEU A 455 -20.96 -2.73 6.46
CA LEU A 455 -21.88 -1.67 6.01
C LEU A 455 -22.93 -1.33 7.07
N THR A 456 -23.39 -2.30 7.86
CA THR A 456 -24.33 -2.09 8.97
C THR A 456 -23.78 -1.19 10.07
N ASN A 457 -22.45 -1.09 10.22
CA ASN A 457 -21.83 -0.35 11.32
C ASN A 457 -21.87 1.17 11.09
N ILE A 458 -22.02 1.59 9.84
CA ILE A 458 -22.11 3.00 9.43
C ILE A 458 -23.54 3.39 9.04
N ALA A 459 -24.48 2.43 9.06
CA ALA A 459 -25.86 2.69 8.75
C ALA A 459 -26.56 3.35 9.92
N GLU A 460 -27.39 4.33 9.61
CA GLU A 460 -28.20 5.06 10.56
C GLU A 460 -29.25 4.20 11.26
N HIS A 461 -29.66 4.60 12.47
CA HIS A 461 -30.73 3.89 13.20
C HIS A 461 -32.01 3.81 12.35
N GLY A 462 -32.60 2.62 12.30
CA GLY A 462 -33.80 2.34 11.50
C GLY A 462 -33.52 2.02 10.02
N TRP A 463 -32.27 1.81 9.62
CA TRP A 463 -31.93 1.41 8.25
C TRP A 463 -32.64 0.11 7.83
N THR A 464 -33.33 0.17 6.68
CA THR A 464 -34.12 -0.95 6.14
C THR A 464 -33.29 -2.01 5.45
N GLY A 465 -31.99 -1.77 5.23
CA GLY A 465 -31.11 -2.58 4.39
C GLY A 465 -31.06 -2.14 2.93
N ASP A 466 -31.81 -1.10 2.54
CA ASP A 466 -31.79 -0.55 1.20
C ASP A 466 -30.52 0.26 0.97
N THR A 467 -29.91 0.11 -0.20
CA THR A 467 -28.66 0.79 -0.55
C THR A 467 -28.75 1.51 -1.87
N ILE A 468 -27.95 2.55 -1.99
CA ILE A 468 -27.56 3.11 -3.27
C ILE A 468 -26.19 2.55 -3.65
N VAL A 469 -26.07 2.12 -4.90
CA VAL A 469 -24.82 1.67 -5.49
C VAL A 469 -24.48 2.58 -6.65
N TYR A 470 -23.32 3.24 -6.59
CA TYR A 470 -22.77 4.01 -7.70
C TYR A 470 -21.67 3.21 -8.39
N LEU A 471 -21.79 3.07 -9.72
CA LEU A 471 -20.83 2.37 -10.57
C LEU A 471 -19.83 3.38 -11.13
N HIS A 472 -18.54 3.21 -10.83
CA HIS A 472 -17.53 4.18 -11.23
C HIS A 472 -17.33 4.24 -12.75
N ARG A 473 -17.16 3.09 -13.43
CA ARG A 473 -17.02 3.07 -14.90
C ARG A 473 -18.36 3.31 -15.58
N GLY A 474 -19.45 2.74 -15.04
CA GLY A 474 -20.80 2.93 -15.57
C GLY A 474 -21.33 4.37 -15.45
N GLY A 475 -20.89 5.13 -14.45
CA GLY A 475 -21.32 6.51 -14.20
C GLY A 475 -22.79 6.63 -13.78
N ASN A 476 -23.38 5.55 -13.26
CA ASN A 476 -24.81 5.48 -12.96
C ASN A 476 -25.08 5.06 -11.51
N VAL A 477 -26.22 5.52 -10.98
CA VAL A 477 -26.73 5.21 -9.66
C VAL A 477 -27.83 4.17 -9.75
N LEU A 478 -27.76 3.14 -8.91
CA LEU A 478 -28.77 2.10 -8.80
C LEU A 478 -29.26 1.96 -7.36
N HIS A 479 -30.58 1.89 -7.20
CA HIS A 479 -31.19 1.48 -5.94
C HIS A 479 -31.16 -0.04 -5.83
N LEU A 480 -30.47 -0.54 -4.80
CA LEU A 480 -30.32 -1.96 -4.51
C LEU A 480 -31.04 -2.27 -3.17
N PRO A 481 -32.28 -2.83 -3.23
CA PRO A 481 -33.03 -3.18 -2.04
C PRO A 481 -32.35 -4.28 -1.22
N LYS A 482 -32.73 -4.38 0.06
CA LYS A 482 -32.23 -5.43 0.94
C LYS A 482 -32.32 -6.82 0.30
N ASN A 483 -31.23 -7.60 0.42
CA ASN A 483 -31.08 -8.97 -0.10
C ASN A 483 -31.24 -9.11 -1.63
N LYS A 484 -31.27 -8.01 -2.39
CA LYS A 484 -31.20 -8.07 -3.86
C LYS A 484 -29.76 -8.10 -4.34
N SER A 485 -29.59 -8.66 -5.53
CA SER A 485 -28.31 -8.87 -6.18
C SER A 485 -28.26 -8.09 -7.49
N LEU A 486 -27.13 -7.46 -7.78
CA LEU A 486 -26.84 -6.82 -9.06
C LEU A 486 -25.91 -7.75 -9.87
N PRO A 487 -26.28 -8.18 -11.09
CA PRO A 487 -25.39 -8.94 -11.95
C PRO A 487 -24.24 -8.06 -12.47
N VAL A 488 -23.05 -8.65 -12.55
CA VAL A 488 -21.84 -8.03 -13.10
C VAL A 488 -21.20 -9.02 -14.06
N GLN A 489 -20.77 -8.55 -15.24
CA GLN A 489 -20.00 -9.33 -16.20
C GLN A 489 -18.79 -8.52 -16.64
N LEU A 490 -17.61 -9.13 -16.61
CA LEU A 490 -16.34 -8.48 -16.94
C LEU A 490 -15.55 -9.31 -17.94
N GLN A 491 -15.01 -8.67 -18.98
CA GLN A 491 -14.03 -9.28 -19.87
C GLN A 491 -12.70 -9.49 -19.13
N ALA A 492 -11.78 -10.25 -19.74
CA ALA A 492 -10.43 -10.43 -19.22
C ALA A 492 -9.77 -9.10 -18.90
N ARG A 493 -9.16 -8.99 -17.71
CA ARG A 493 -8.44 -7.79 -17.24
C ARG A 493 -9.32 -6.54 -17.08
N GLU A 494 -10.64 -6.69 -17.09
CA GLU A 494 -11.55 -5.62 -16.71
C GLU A 494 -11.82 -5.61 -15.21
N TYR A 495 -12.28 -4.45 -14.76
CA TYR A 495 -12.70 -4.19 -13.39
C TYR A 495 -13.95 -3.31 -13.37
N GLU A 496 -14.60 -3.23 -12.21
CA GLU A 496 -15.56 -2.19 -11.84
C GLU A 496 -15.41 -1.86 -10.35
N VAL A 497 -15.63 -0.59 -9.99
CA VAL A 497 -15.63 -0.13 -8.60
C VAL A 497 -16.99 0.42 -8.24
N PHE A 498 -17.52 -0.03 -7.12
CA PHE A 498 -18.83 0.32 -6.60
C PHE A 498 -18.68 1.09 -5.30
N THR A 499 -19.31 2.26 -5.21
CA THR A 499 -19.56 2.91 -3.92
C THR A 499 -20.92 2.46 -3.41
N VAL A 500 -20.95 1.87 -2.22
CA VAL A 500 -22.16 1.27 -1.62
C VAL A 500 -22.58 2.10 -0.41
N VAL A 501 -23.76 2.71 -0.48
CA VAL A 501 -24.21 3.71 0.51
C VAL A 501 -25.52 3.24 1.17
N PRO A 502 -25.60 3.16 2.51
CA PRO A 502 -26.86 2.94 3.20
C PRO A 502 -27.84 4.10 2.94
N VAL A 503 -29.08 3.79 2.57
CA VAL A 503 -30.11 4.82 2.37
C VAL A 503 -30.68 5.27 3.71
N LYS A 504 -30.66 6.59 3.96
CA LYS A 504 -31.41 7.20 5.05
C LYS A 504 -32.79 7.63 4.57
N ARG A 505 -33.84 7.19 5.25
CA ARG A 505 -35.20 7.74 5.10
C ARG A 505 -35.39 8.89 6.07
N LEU A 506 -35.90 10.00 5.55
CA LEU A 506 -36.16 11.25 6.26
C LEU A 506 -37.67 11.42 6.48
N SER A 507 -38.10 12.46 7.21
CA SER A 507 -39.53 12.72 7.36
C SER A 507 -40.19 13.02 6.00
N LYS A 508 -41.51 12.90 5.93
CA LYS A 508 -42.31 13.03 4.70
C LYS A 508 -41.98 11.98 3.60
N GLY A 509 -41.14 10.99 3.89
CA GLY A 509 -40.88 9.84 3.02
C GLY A 509 -39.72 10.01 2.03
N ALA A 510 -39.00 11.14 2.06
CA ALA A 510 -37.80 11.35 1.26
C ALA A 510 -36.68 10.39 1.67
N ALA A 511 -35.81 10.04 0.73
CA ALA A 511 -34.67 9.15 0.94
C ALA A 511 -33.40 9.78 0.36
N PHE A 512 -32.31 9.72 1.11
CA PHE A 512 -31.04 10.34 0.75
C PHE A 512 -29.86 9.39 0.99
N ALA A 513 -28.84 9.48 0.14
CA ALA A 513 -27.59 8.72 0.28
C ALA A 513 -26.42 9.48 -0.38
N PRO A 514 -25.43 9.98 0.37
CA PRO A 514 -24.30 10.71 -0.21
C PRO A 514 -23.27 9.75 -0.83
N ILE A 515 -22.84 10.00 -2.07
CA ILE A 515 -21.94 9.12 -2.83
C ILE A 515 -20.50 9.61 -2.77
N GLY A 516 -20.25 10.92 -2.84
CA GLY A 516 -18.90 11.50 -2.79
C GLY A 516 -18.41 12.01 -4.15
N LEU A 517 -17.10 11.99 -4.39
CA LEU A 517 -16.49 12.49 -5.63
C LEU A 517 -16.57 11.45 -6.75
N LEU A 518 -17.50 11.65 -7.69
CA LEU A 518 -17.91 10.67 -8.70
C LEU A 518 -16.79 10.21 -9.65
N LYS A 519 -15.74 11.02 -9.81
CA LYS A 519 -14.59 10.73 -10.69
C LYS A 519 -13.41 10.09 -9.95
N MET A 520 -13.50 9.89 -8.64
CA MET A 520 -12.49 9.17 -7.85
C MET A 520 -12.85 7.69 -7.77
N PHE A 521 -11.85 6.81 -7.80
CA PHE A 521 -12.09 5.37 -7.62
C PHE A 521 -12.75 5.08 -6.26
N ASN A 522 -12.24 5.68 -5.19
CA ASN A 522 -12.87 5.65 -3.88
C ASN A 522 -13.70 6.92 -3.61
N SER A 523 -14.79 7.09 -4.36
CA SER A 523 -15.67 8.28 -4.32
C SER A 523 -16.09 8.66 -2.90
N GLY A 524 -16.59 7.68 -2.13
CA GLY A 524 -17.15 7.92 -0.80
C GLY A 524 -16.11 8.22 0.28
N GLY A 525 -14.81 8.06 0.01
CA GLY A 525 -13.72 8.47 0.89
C GLY A 525 -13.59 9.99 1.02
N ALA A 526 -14.28 10.76 0.17
CA ALA A 526 -14.31 12.22 0.24
C ALA A 526 -15.19 12.76 1.38
N ILE A 527 -16.13 11.98 1.92
CA ILE A 527 -17.09 12.44 2.92
C ILE A 527 -16.48 12.27 4.31
N THR A 528 -16.29 13.36 5.04
CA THR A 528 -15.63 13.39 6.37
C THR A 528 -16.60 13.62 7.52
N GLU A 529 -17.74 14.26 7.28
CA GLU A 529 -18.89 14.22 8.19
C GLU A 529 -20.21 14.16 7.42
N LEU A 530 -21.20 13.58 8.09
CA LEU A 530 -22.59 13.52 7.64
C LEU A 530 -23.51 13.72 8.83
N ASN A 531 -24.42 14.67 8.73
CA ASN A 531 -25.43 14.94 9.74
C ASN A 531 -26.78 15.15 9.07
N TYR A 532 -27.75 14.31 9.45
CA TYR A 532 -29.14 14.54 9.12
C TYR A 532 -29.72 15.43 10.21
N GLY A 533 -30.21 16.62 9.83
CA GLY A 533 -30.89 17.53 10.74
C GLY A 533 -32.11 16.88 11.41
N SER A 534 -32.87 17.64 12.20
CA SER A 534 -34.07 17.07 12.82
C SER A 534 -34.95 16.45 11.73
N PRO A 535 -35.58 15.28 11.96
CA PRO A 535 -36.31 14.58 10.92
C PRO A 535 -37.28 15.48 10.17
N GLU A 536 -37.89 16.43 10.89
CA GLU A 536 -38.88 17.41 10.42
C GLU A 536 -38.34 18.45 9.42
N THR A 537 -37.04 18.76 9.45
CA THR A 537 -36.46 19.88 8.69
C THR A 537 -36.06 19.53 7.27
N GLY A 538 -35.81 18.25 6.95
CA GLY A 538 -35.35 17.86 5.59
C GLY A 538 -33.95 18.36 5.22
N ILE A 539 -33.17 18.80 6.21
CA ILE A 539 -31.83 19.37 6.01
C ILE A 539 -30.77 18.29 6.20
N ILE A 540 -29.84 18.16 5.24
CA ILE A 540 -28.67 17.27 5.33
C ILE A 540 -27.39 18.11 5.24
N ASN A 541 -26.52 17.97 6.22
CA ASN A 541 -25.21 18.62 6.24
C ASN A 541 -24.10 17.58 5.99
N ILE A 542 -23.18 17.92 5.10
CA ILE A 542 -22.09 17.03 4.67
C ILE A 542 -20.80 17.83 4.65
N ARG A 543 -19.73 17.31 5.26
CA ARG A 543 -18.38 17.82 5.03
C ARG A 543 -17.66 16.95 4.01
N VAL A 544 -17.10 17.58 2.99
CA VAL A 544 -16.50 16.90 1.84
C VAL A 544 -15.10 17.44 1.57
N ARG A 545 -14.11 16.55 1.51
CA ARG A 545 -12.72 16.86 1.13
C ARG A 545 -12.50 16.61 -0.35
N GLY A 546 -11.79 17.53 -1.01
CA GLY A 546 -11.38 17.42 -2.42
C GLY A 546 -12.16 18.34 -3.35
N CYS A 547 -12.15 18.02 -4.65
CA CYS A 547 -12.74 18.85 -5.70
C CYS A 547 -13.30 18.00 -6.86
N GLY A 548 -14.01 18.64 -7.79
CA GLY A 548 -14.64 18.00 -8.94
C GLY A 548 -16.11 17.69 -8.69
N VAL A 549 -16.67 16.78 -9.50
CA VAL A 549 -18.10 16.46 -9.43
C VAL A 549 -18.41 15.64 -8.18
N PHE A 550 -19.11 16.26 -7.23
CA PHE A 550 -19.72 15.58 -6.09
C PHE A 550 -21.10 15.07 -6.48
N GLY A 551 -21.44 13.87 -6.03
CA GLY A 551 -22.76 13.28 -6.22
C GLY A 551 -23.39 12.73 -4.96
N ALA A 552 -24.72 12.72 -4.97
CA ALA A 552 -25.56 12.10 -3.94
C ALA A 552 -26.84 11.61 -4.59
N TYR A 553 -27.51 10.64 -3.97
CA TYR A 553 -28.86 10.23 -4.33
C TYR A 553 -29.88 10.95 -3.47
N SER A 554 -30.96 11.41 -4.10
CA SER A 554 -32.20 11.82 -3.43
C SER A 554 -33.42 11.32 -4.18
N SER A 555 -34.39 10.76 -3.46
CA SER A 555 -35.67 10.31 -4.03
C SER A 555 -36.60 11.47 -4.43
N VAL A 556 -36.29 12.69 -4.00
CA VAL A 556 -37.01 13.91 -4.36
C VAL A 556 -36.00 14.94 -4.85
N ARG A 557 -36.43 15.83 -5.74
CA ARG A 557 -35.59 16.94 -6.19
C ARG A 557 -35.33 17.89 -5.02
N PRO A 558 -34.06 18.17 -4.65
CA PRO A 558 -33.76 19.16 -3.62
C PRO A 558 -34.34 20.53 -3.98
N GLU A 559 -34.77 21.29 -2.98
CA GLU A 559 -35.19 22.68 -3.16
C GLU A 559 -33.98 23.57 -3.50
N ARG A 560 -32.87 23.40 -2.77
CA ARG A 560 -31.59 24.08 -3.00
C ARG A 560 -30.43 23.35 -2.34
N ILE A 561 -29.22 23.69 -2.79
CA ILE A 561 -27.96 23.20 -2.21
C ILE A 561 -27.05 24.39 -1.93
N LEU A 562 -26.50 24.43 -0.72
CA LEU A 562 -25.55 25.44 -0.29
C LEU A 562 -24.14 24.83 -0.20
N ILE A 563 -23.12 25.55 -0.66
CA ILE A 563 -21.70 25.26 -0.43
C ILE A 563 -21.11 26.43 0.35
N ASP A 564 -20.61 26.17 1.56
CA ASP A 564 -20.10 27.20 2.48
C ASP A 564 -21.08 28.38 2.63
N MET A 565 -22.36 28.04 2.84
CA MET A 565 -23.50 28.97 3.00
C MET A 565 -23.87 29.77 1.75
N LYS A 566 -23.33 29.43 0.57
CA LYS A 566 -23.71 30.05 -0.72
C LYS A 566 -24.51 29.08 -1.56
N GLU A 567 -25.64 29.54 -2.09
CA GLU A 567 -26.47 28.72 -2.99
C GLU A 567 -25.76 28.46 -4.31
N GLU A 568 -25.73 27.20 -4.70
CA GLU A 568 -25.01 26.72 -5.87
C GLU A 568 -25.93 25.94 -6.81
N LYS A 569 -25.64 26.03 -8.10
CA LYS A 569 -26.39 25.27 -9.11
C LYS A 569 -26.03 23.79 -9.02
N PHE A 570 -27.04 22.95 -9.17
CA PHE A 570 -26.89 21.50 -9.22
C PHE A 570 -27.77 20.91 -10.31
N ASP A 571 -27.35 19.76 -10.80
CA ASP A 571 -28.14 18.91 -11.70
C ASP A 571 -28.87 17.85 -10.89
N TYR A 572 -30.09 17.51 -11.30
CA TYR A 572 -30.88 16.43 -10.73
C TYR A 572 -31.46 15.55 -11.83
N GLU A 573 -31.04 14.29 -11.88
CA GLU A 573 -31.55 13.31 -12.82
C GLU A 573 -32.79 12.59 -12.25
N GLU A 574 -33.98 13.03 -12.67
CA GLU A 574 -35.28 12.55 -12.17
C GLU A 574 -35.45 11.01 -12.18
N ARG A 575 -34.80 10.31 -13.13
CA ARG A 575 -34.94 8.84 -13.26
C ARG A 575 -34.12 8.07 -12.24
N SER A 576 -32.91 8.53 -11.95
CA SER A 576 -31.96 7.83 -11.05
C SER A 576 -31.97 8.42 -9.65
N GLY A 577 -32.46 9.66 -9.49
CA GLY A 577 -32.36 10.45 -8.27
C GLY A 577 -30.95 11.01 -8.04
N LEU A 578 -30.05 10.96 -9.04
CA LEU A 578 -28.69 11.47 -8.90
C LEU A 578 -28.67 13.00 -8.90
N ILE A 579 -28.16 13.56 -7.81
CA ILE A 579 -27.72 14.94 -7.69
C ILE A 579 -26.26 15.03 -8.11
N SER A 580 -25.90 16.04 -8.89
CA SER A 580 -24.50 16.35 -9.23
C SER A 580 -24.22 17.85 -9.10
N LEU A 581 -23.11 18.20 -8.48
CA LEU A 581 -22.60 19.57 -8.39
C LEU A 581 -21.07 19.60 -8.41
N ASN A 582 -20.48 20.72 -8.81
CA ASN A 582 -19.03 20.84 -8.93
C ASN A 582 -18.40 21.55 -7.72
N LEU A 583 -17.47 20.87 -7.06
CA LEU A 583 -16.63 21.44 -6.01
C LEU A 583 -15.38 22.05 -6.64
N ARG A 584 -15.12 23.32 -6.37
CA ARG A 584 -13.92 24.02 -6.87
C ARG A 584 -12.64 23.47 -6.23
N VAL A 585 -11.50 23.72 -6.88
CA VAL A 585 -10.19 23.47 -6.28
C VAL A 585 -9.96 24.50 -5.16
N SER A 586 -9.53 24.04 -3.99
CA SER A 586 -9.16 24.92 -2.89
C SER A 586 -7.67 25.24 -2.92
N GLU A 587 -7.29 26.44 -2.49
CA GLU A 587 -5.89 26.82 -2.26
C GLU A 587 -5.35 26.28 -0.92
N LYS A 588 -6.24 25.86 -0.01
CA LYS A 588 -5.86 25.33 1.30
C LYS A 588 -5.74 23.81 1.24
N GLU A 589 -4.59 23.29 1.69
CA GLU A 589 -4.38 21.86 1.91
C GLU A 589 -5.45 21.30 2.88
N LEU A 590 -5.98 20.11 2.58
CA LEU A 590 -7.02 19.42 3.36
C LEU A 590 -8.31 20.23 3.57
N TYR A 591 -8.62 21.18 2.70
CA TYR A 591 -9.87 21.93 2.78
C TYR A 591 -11.10 21.02 2.71
N GLN A 592 -12.09 21.33 3.54
CA GLN A 592 -13.39 20.65 3.59
C GLN A 592 -14.50 21.63 3.23
N TRP A 593 -15.26 21.30 2.19
CA TRP A 593 -16.47 22.00 1.80
C TRP A 593 -17.61 21.66 2.77
N ASN A 594 -18.36 22.66 3.22
CA ASN A 594 -19.61 22.44 3.95
C ASN A 594 -20.78 22.46 2.97
N LEU A 595 -21.39 21.31 2.72
CA LEU A 595 -22.57 21.18 1.88
C LEU A 595 -23.81 21.09 2.75
N THR A 596 -24.83 21.87 2.42
CA THR A 596 -26.17 21.75 3.00
C THR A 596 -27.16 21.47 1.89
N VAL A 597 -27.87 20.35 1.97
CA VAL A 597 -28.93 19.95 1.05
C VAL A 597 -30.27 20.13 1.75
N GLU A 598 -31.18 20.89 1.13
CA GLU A 598 -32.55 21.09 1.61
C GLU A 598 -33.51 20.35 0.66
N LEU A 599 -34.26 19.37 1.19
CA LEU A 599 -35.13 18.47 0.42
C LEU A 599 -36.60 18.87 0.38
#